data_AF-C7GH66-F1
#
_entry.id   AF-C7GH66-F1
#
_cell.length_a   1.000
_cell.length_b   1.000
_cell.length_c   1.000
_cell.angle_alpha   90.00
_cell.angle_beta   90.00
_cell.angle_gamma   90.00
#
_symmetry.space_group_name_H-M   'P 1'
#
loop_
_entity.id
_entity.type
_entity.pdbx_description
1 polymer ?
#
loop_
_entity_poly.entity_id
_entity_poly.type
_entity_poly.pdbx_seq_one_letter_code
_entity_poly.pdbx_strand_id
1 'polypeptide(L)' 'NKYQSGILLLIITNSKTGKKNKSLKTTKKDNIRHGHGVQSVRKVVEKYNGTVSFTDKGDIFEVSAMLYGIEVKE' A
#
# COMPACT_ATOMS: atom_id res chain seq x y z
N ASN A 1 0.17 -10.94 -8.17
CA ASN A 1 1.17 -11.24 -7.11
C ASN A 1 2.26 -12.10 -7.70
N LYS A 2 3.53 -11.78 -7.43
CA LYS A 2 4.67 -12.62 -7.79
C LYS A 2 5.24 -13.18 -6.49
N TYR A 3 5.49 -14.48 -6.45
CA TYR A 3 6.10 -15.16 -5.32
C TYR A 3 7.47 -15.68 -5.73
N GLN A 4 8.46 -15.48 -4.87
CA GLN A 4 9.74 -16.15 -4.89
C GLN A 4 9.92 -16.78 -3.51
N SER A 5 10.59 -17.93 -3.39
CA SER A 5 10.75 -18.57 -2.09
C SER A 5 11.24 -17.57 -1.03
N GLY A 6 10.50 -17.46 0.08
CA GLY A 6 10.76 -16.50 1.16
C GLY A 6 10.35 -15.04 0.90
N ILE A 7 9.88 -14.67 -0.30
CA ILE A 7 9.51 -13.29 -0.69
C ILE A 7 8.13 -13.24 -1.35
N LEU A 8 7.25 -12.40 -0.82
CA LEU A 8 5.93 -12.15 -1.39
C LEU A 8 5.81 -10.70 -1.87
N LEU A 9 5.56 -10.52 -3.18
CA LEU A 9 5.19 -9.23 -3.75
C LEU A 9 3.68 -9.14 -3.95
N LEU A 10 3.04 -8.26 -3.16
CA LEU A 10 1.65 -7.89 -3.28
C LEU A 10 1.54 -6.58 -4.06
N ILE A 11 0.80 -6.60 -5.16
CA ILE A 11 0.47 -5.40 -5.93
C ILE A 11 -1.05 -5.27 -5.93
N ILE A 12 -1.54 -4.19 -5.35
CA ILE A 12 -2.96 -3.87 -5.26
C ILE A 12 -3.20 -2.60 -6.06
N THR A 13 -4.13 -2.65 -7.02
CA THR A 13 -4.52 -1.50 -7.81
C THR A 13 -6.02 -1.29 -7.70
N ASN A 14 -6.43 -0.03 -7.61
CA ASN A 14 -7.84 0.35 -7.65
C ASN A 14 -8.00 1.57 -8.55
N SER A 15 -9.06 1.58 -9.36
CA SER A 15 -9.48 2.79 -10.07
C SER A 15 -10.01 3.84 -9.09
N LYS A 16 -9.85 5.11 -9.42
CA LYS A 16 -10.42 6.24 -8.69
C LYS A 16 -10.79 7.38 -9.64
N THR A 17 -11.67 8.27 -9.19
CA THR A 17 -12.15 9.43 -9.96
C THR A 17 -11.51 10.77 -9.54
N GLY A 18 -10.67 10.76 -8.50
CA GLY A 18 -10.05 11.96 -7.96
C GLY A 18 -8.76 12.35 -8.70
N LYS A 19 -8.43 13.66 -8.72
CA LYS A 19 -7.15 14.15 -9.27
C LYS A 19 -5.93 13.47 -8.64
N LYS A 20 -4.82 13.40 -9.38
CA LYS A 20 -3.54 12.87 -8.89
C LYS A 20 -3.09 13.62 -7.63
N ASN A 21 -2.76 12.86 -6.59
CA ASN A 21 -2.35 13.38 -5.29
C ASN A 21 -1.00 12.80 -4.87
N LYS A 22 0.10 13.48 -5.20
CA LYS A 22 1.46 13.05 -4.84
C LYS A 22 1.72 13.03 -3.33
N SER A 23 1.00 13.85 -2.56
CA SER A 23 1.19 13.97 -1.11
C SER A 23 0.53 12.85 -0.32
N LEU A 24 -0.39 12.11 -0.95
CA LEU A 24 -1.22 11.08 -0.34
C LEU A 24 -2.06 11.55 0.86
N LYS A 25 -2.21 12.87 1.07
CA LYS A 25 -3.09 13.43 2.10
C LYS A 25 -4.55 13.15 1.76
N THR A 26 -5.39 12.96 2.78
CA THR A 26 -6.83 12.71 2.57
C THR A 26 -7.50 13.86 1.81
N THR A 27 -8.44 13.52 0.92
CA THR A 27 -9.32 14.48 0.23
C THR A 27 -10.71 14.56 0.88
N LYS A 28 -10.97 13.76 1.92
CA LYS A 28 -12.22 13.82 2.69
C LYS A 28 -12.28 15.10 3.51
N LYS A 29 -13.47 15.69 3.63
CA LYS A 29 -13.70 16.98 4.32
C LYS A 29 -13.27 16.96 5.79
N ASP A 30 -13.60 15.90 6.53
CA ASP A 30 -13.13 15.68 7.90
C ASP A 30 -11.72 15.09 7.87
N ASN A 31 -10.71 15.95 7.82
CA ASN A 31 -9.31 15.55 7.76
C ASN A 31 -8.73 15.14 9.13
N ILE A 32 -9.46 15.34 10.23
CA ILE A 32 -9.04 14.96 11.58
C ILE A 32 -9.31 13.47 11.80
N ARG A 33 -10.46 12.97 11.35
CA ARG A 33 -10.87 11.56 11.52
C ARG A 33 -10.49 10.65 10.35
N HIS A 34 -9.89 11.19 9.29
CA HIS A 34 -9.59 10.45 8.06
C HIS A 34 -8.13 10.60 7.63
N GLY A 35 -7.69 9.74 6.70
CA GLY A 35 -6.34 9.80 6.12
C GLY A 35 -5.31 8.89 6.79
N HIS A 36 -5.71 8.09 7.78
CA HIS A 36 -4.79 7.19 8.48
C HIS A 36 -4.45 5.91 7.72
N GLY A 37 -5.27 5.50 6.73
CA GLY A 37 -5.14 4.20 6.05
C GLY A 37 -3.75 3.92 5.47
N VAL A 38 -3.19 4.84 4.68
CA VAL A 38 -1.83 4.69 4.10
C VAL A 38 -0.77 4.54 5.18
N GLN A 39 -0.87 5.31 6.27
CA GLN A 39 0.07 5.23 7.38
C GLN A 39 -0.08 3.91 8.15
N SER A 40 -1.31 3.43 8.36
CA SER A 40 -1.56 2.14 9.01
C SER A 40 -0.96 0.98 8.21
N VAL A 41 -1.17 0.95 6.88
CA VAL A 41 -0.57 -0.06 6.01
C VAL A 41 0.95 -0.02 6.08
N ARG A 42 1.55 1.18 6.00
CA ARG A 42 3.00 1.36 6.15
C ARG A 42 3.53 0.78 7.46
N LYS A 43 2.93 1.16 8.59
CA LYS A 43 3.32 0.67 9.92
C LYS A 43 3.26 -0.85 10.03
N VAL A 44 2.21 -1.48 9.48
CA VAL A 44 2.06 -2.94 9.53
C VAL A 44 3.13 -3.61 8.67
N VAL A 45 3.37 -3.14 7.45
CA VAL A 45 4.41 -3.72 6.59
C VAL A 45 5.81 -3.59 7.22
N GLU A 46 6.13 -2.41 7.74
CA GLU A 46 7.40 -2.15 8.43
C GLU A 46 7.58 -2.98 9.70
N LYS A 47 6.49 -3.23 10.46
CA LYS A 47 6.50 -4.11 11.64
C LYS A 47 7.01 -5.52 11.34
N TYR A 48 6.78 -6.02 10.12
CA TYR A 48 7.26 -7.33 9.66
C TYR A 48 8.47 -7.21 8.73
N ASN A 49 9.25 -6.13 8.87
CA ASN A 49 10.47 -5.84 8.10
C ASN A 49 10.25 -5.80 6.58
N GLY A 50 9.01 -5.64 6.13
CA GLY A 50 8.67 -5.46 4.73
C GLY A 50 8.88 -4.03 4.25
N THR A 51 8.73 -3.82 2.95
CA THR A 51 8.74 -2.50 2.32
C THR A 51 7.44 -2.24 1.58
N VAL A 52 6.97 -0.99 1.55
CA VAL A 52 5.75 -0.63 0.81
C VAL A 52 5.88 0.72 0.12
N SER A 53 5.41 0.78 -1.13
CA SER A 53 5.27 2.00 -1.92
C SER A 53 3.82 2.25 -2.27
N PHE A 54 3.46 3.54 -2.36
CA PHE A 54 2.13 4.00 -2.71
C PHE A 54 2.27 4.99 -3.85
N THR A 55 1.57 4.75 -4.95
CA THR A 55 1.66 5.58 -6.15
C THR A 55 0.26 5.95 -6.63
N ASP A 56 0.00 7.25 -6.68
CA ASP A 56 -1.17 7.79 -7.38
C ASP A 56 -0.80 8.07 -8.84
N LYS A 57 -1.38 7.31 -9.76
CA LYS A 57 -1.15 7.39 -11.21
C LYS A 57 -2.20 8.26 -11.93
N GLY A 58 -3.06 8.99 -11.20
CA GLY A 58 -4.20 9.70 -11.78
C GLY A 58 -5.47 8.91 -11.54
N ASP A 59 -5.98 8.18 -12.53
CA ASP A 59 -7.21 7.42 -12.38
C ASP A 59 -7.01 6.06 -11.69
N ILE A 60 -5.76 5.73 -11.34
CA ILE A 60 -5.38 4.49 -10.66
C ILE A 60 -4.56 4.82 -9.42
N PHE A 61 -4.90 4.18 -8.31
CA PHE A 61 -4.07 4.11 -7.11
C PHE A 61 -3.44 2.72 -7.00
N GLU A 62 -2.13 2.68 -6.86
CA GLU A 62 -1.35 1.45 -6.75
C GLU A 62 -0.60 1.38 -5.43
N VAL A 63 -0.62 0.22 -4.81
CA VAL A 63 0.17 -0.13 -3.64
C VAL A 63 1.02 -1.34 -3.99
N SER A 64 2.33 -1.24 -3.78
CA SER A 64 3.24 -2.37 -3.90
C SER A 64 3.88 -2.65 -2.55
N ALA A 65 3.62 -3.82 -1.98
CA ALA A 65 4.21 -4.26 -0.71
C ALA A 65 5.06 -5.51 -0.94
N MET A 66 6.27 -5.50 -0.40
CA MET A 66 7.19 -6.63 -0.38
C MET A 66 7.33 -7.13 1.05
N LEU A 67 7.03 -8.41 1.25
CA LEU A 67 7.16 -9.10 2.53
C LEU A 67 8.22 -10.20 2.40
N TYR A 68 8.96 -10.43 3.47
CA TYR A 68 10.05 -11.40 3.53
C TYR A 68 9.75 -12.48 4.58
N GLY A 69 10.52 -13.58 4.54
CA GLY A 69 10.39 -14.68 5.50
C GLY A 69 9.08 -15.47 5.36
N ILE A 70 8.48 -15.47 4.17
CA ILE A 70 7.23 -16.21 3.93
C ILE A 70 7.53 -17.68 3.66
N GLU A 71 7.22 -18.52 4.65
CA GLU A 71 7.28 -19.97 4.55
C GLU A 71 5.94 -20.52 4.03
N VAL A 72 6.00 -21.43 3.06
CA VAL A 72 4.85 -22.23 2.67
C VAL A 72 4.82 -23.43 3.59
N LYS A 73 3.80 -23.52 4.44
CA LYS A 73 3.52 -24.77 5.16
C LYS A 73 2.88 -25.74 4.18
N GLU A 74 3.52 -26.88 4.00
CA GLU A 74 2.96 -28.06 3.30
C GLU A 74 1.73 -28.61 4.02
#